data_AF-A0A068SMA5-F1
#
_entry.id   AF-A0A068SMA5-F1
#
_cell.length_a   1.000
_cell.length_b   1.000
_cell.length_c   1.000
_cell.angle_alpha   90.00
_cell.angle_beta   90.00
_cell.angle_gamma   90.00
#
_symmetry.space_group_name_H-M   'P 1'
#
loop_
_entity.id
_entity.type
_entity.pdbx_description
1 polymer ?
#
loop_
_entity_poly.entity_id
_entity_poly.type
_entity_poly.pdbx_seq_one_letter_code
_entity_poly.pdbx_strand_id
1 'polypeptide(L)'
;MPSRQIPKLYIPSDATEAAIRAVHAAAVAAGGGTILLPDAVITLTEPLPVASGIGYQGVQPVLNYLNDTLPDSGWDFVGGTVLAGDGSFPAFAANDADLGSPSATITANCITGWRCEHIGFTGFTRAISIGAVNNIGLQFSTIHDLFIRDCSDWGIFLANFMHTDVSRVWTHLCENGQYYASLLPGSTLMPGNSRFDSLFNIIPANGRDNRLCRGIVFEAGGDGARLNEMYVDRIQNNAFNRAELVATATFSNGSANIAVADGGKFRAGMPVAFASSNYGITAGRVYVVKSVSGNTIQIGKAFTSPATIASGSGSLMLSSWGMPCFELSSRNEGAFVSNSRFLGVDAEGGSGAGIYVENAQGCDLNISEVTGDRNADIVGRRAGFSRFYSSNTAVTDFDTVSATSQFHGARGVGHQAMLSGLWTDQTRGGLAAFNIRGDAWENQGDLEVRGGNSFIYPRFGMGIKSTLKTANTVLHPLDAGLVTFDAASALVCTLPAITNSSDATSLVGLAFHIVNAGSADLTVNTNGTQLFNKISGKTGYTLNAGESLLVVAAEGAGSTLFWAAFPSVGVV
;
A
#
# COMPACT_ATOMS: atom_id res chain seq x y z
N MET A 1 8.39 20.43 -30.09
CA MET A 1 9.51 19.96 -29.24
C MET A 1 10.77 20.68 -29.71
N PRO A 2 11.43 21.51 -28.89
CA PRO A 2 12.74 22.04 -29.25
C PRO A 2 13.72 20.88 -29.42
N SER A 3 14.64 20.97 -30.37
CA SER A 3 15.66 19.94 -30.62
C SER A 3 16.38 19.56 -29.34
N ARG A 4 16.48 18.26 -29.06
CA ARG A 4 17.25 17.68 -27.94
C ARG A 4 18.73 18.06 -28.14
N GLN A 5 19.14 19.22 -27.64
CA GLN A 5 20.55 19.63 -27.65
C GLN A 5 21.34 18.58 -26.87
N ILE A 6 22.39 18.06 -27.49
CA ILE A 6 23.34 17.18 -26.80
C ILE A 6 23.94 18.00 -25.66
N PRO A 7 23.84 17.55 -24.40
CA PRO A 7 24.40 18.28 -23.27
C PRO A 7 25.89 18.53 -23.51
N LYS A 8 26.36 19.75 -23.24
CA LYS A 8 27.79 20.05 -23.28
C LYS A 8 28.50 19.24 -22.19
N LEU A 9 29.58 18.58 -22.56
CA LEU A 9 30.36 17.71 -21.67
C LEU A 9 31.53 18.48 -21.06
N TYR A 10 31.77 18.24 -19.78
CA TYR A 10 32.87 18.82 -19.02
C TYR A 10 33.64 17.71 -18.33
N ILE A 11 34.95 17.69 -18.47
CA ILE A 11 35.82 16.64 -17.92
C ILE A 11 36.79 17.33 -16.95
N PRO A 12 36.79 16.97 -15.65
CA PRO A 12 37.78 17.44 -14.69
C PRO A 12 39.20 17.12 -15.17
N SER A 13 40.17 17.98 -14.85
CA SER A 13 41.58 17.77 -15.21
C SER A 13 42.23 16.58 -14.49
N ASP A 14 41.72 16.22 -13.32
CA ASP A 14 42.15 15.10 -12.48
C ASP A 14 41.00 14.63 -11.56
N ALA A 15 41.26 13.59 -10.77
CA ALA A 15 40.32 13.01 -9.81
C ALA A 15 40.33 13.72 -8.44
N THR A 16 40.36 15.05 -8.43
CA THR A 16 40.28 15.85 -7.20
C THR A 16 38.97 16.60 -7.09
N GLU A 17 38.52 16.84 -5.86
CA GLU A 17 37.37 17.69 -5.57
C GLU A 17 37.49 19.08 -6.24
N ALA A 18 38.68 19.70 -6.18
CA ALA A 18 38.92 21.01 -6.74
C ALA A 18 38.71 21.06 -8.26
N ALA A 19 39.21 20.05 -8.99
CA ALA A 19 39.00 19.96 -10.44
C ALA A 19 37.51 19.79 -10.80
N ILE A 20 36.76 19.02 -10.01
CA ILE A 20 35.31 18.84 -10.18
C ILE A 20 34.56 20.16 -9.96
N ARG A 21 34.90 20.91 -8.91
CA ARG A 21 34.30 22.23 -8.64
C ARG A 21 34.61 23.23 -9.75
N ALA A 22 35.83 23.22 -10.29
CA ALA A 22 36.22 24.10 -11.39
C ALA A 22 35.37 23.85 -12.65
N VAL A 23 35.16 22.59 -13.03
CA VAL A 23 34.32 22.28 -14.20
C VAL A 23 32.82 22.48 -13.94
N HIS A 24 32.36 22.30 -12.70
CA HIS A 24 31.00 22.69 -12.31
C HIS A 24 30.77 24.18 -12.53
N ALA A 25 31.66 25.04 -12.04
CA ALA A 25 31.54 26.48 -12.21
C ALA A 25 31.51 26.88 -13.69
N ALA A 26 32.34 26.23 -14.52
CA ALA A 26 32.33 26.43 -15.97
C ALA A 26 31.03 25.98 -16.64
N ALA A 27 30.44 24.86 -16.19
CA ALA A 27 29.17 24.37 -16.69
C ALA A 27 28.00 25.30 -16.32
N VAL A 28 27.96 25.79 -15.08
CA VAL A 28 26.96 26.78 -14.63
C VAL A 28 27.06 28.07 -15.43
N ALA A 29 28.28 28.60 -15.64
CA ALA A 29 28.50 29.81 -16.42
C ALA A 29 28.04 29.66 -17.89
N ALA A 30 28.02 28.44 -18.42
CA ALA A 30 27.52 28.13 -19.76
C ALA A 30 26.01 27.84 -19.82
N GLY A 31 25.30 27.91 -18.68
CA GLY A 31 23.86 27.63 -18.59
C GLY A 31 23.50 26.15 -18.47
N GLY A 32 24.46 25.26 -18.18
CA GLY A 32 24.23 23.84 -17.96
C GLY A 32 25.28 22.93 -18.61
N GLY A 33 25.19 21.63 -18.32
CA GLY A 33 26.07 20.62 -18.89
C GLY A 33 26.17 19.35 -18.04
N THR A 34 26.89 18.36 -18.55
CA THR A 34 27.20 17.12 -17.81
C THR A 34 28.69 17.08 -17.48
N ILE A 35 29.00 16.87 -16.21
CA ILE A 35 30.34 16.68 -15.68
C ILE A 35 30.62 15.18 -15.67
N LEU A 36 31.65 14.75 -16.40
CA LEU A 36 32.09 13.36 -16.47
C LEU A 36 33.15 13.12 -15.40
N LEU A 37 32.75 12.46 -14.32
CA LEU A 37 33.66 12.11 -13.23
C LEU A 37 34.58 10.95 -13.65
N PRO A 38 35.87 10.99 -13.28
CA PRO A 38 36.81 9.93 -13.63
C PRO A 38 36.55 8.63 -12.85
N ASP A 39 37.06 7.51 -13.36
CA ASP A 39 37.13 6.23 -12.66
C ASP A 39 38.18 6.32 -11.55
N ALA A 40 37.72 6.62 -10.33
CA ALA A 40 38.56 6.82 -9.15
C ALA A 40 37.71 6.87 -7.87
N VAL A 41 38.37 6.63 -6.74
CA VAL A 41 37.88 7.06 -5.42
C VAL A 41 38.28 8.51 -5.20
N ILE A 42 37.30 9.40 -5.10
CA ILE A 42 37.48 10.84 -4.96
C ILE A 42 37.06 11.24 -3.54
N THR A 43 38.04 11.61 -2.73
CA THR A 43 37.77 12.16 -1.39
C THR A 43 37.20 13.57 -1.51
N LEU A 44 36.07 13.79 -0.84
CA LEU A 44 35.46 15.09 -0.66
C LEU A 44 35.75 15.60 0.75
N THR A 45 35.80 16.92 0.90
CA THR A 45 35.94 17.63 2.17
C THR A 45 34.72 18.50 2.49
N GLU A 46 33.84 18.70 1.50
CA GLU A 46 32.56 19.38 1.63
C GLU A 46 31.59 18.91 0.51
N PRO A 47 30.26 19.18 0.62
CA PRO A 47 29.29 18.77 -0.38
C PRO A 47 29.58 19.37 -1.77
N LEU A 48 29.46 18.56 -2.82
CA LEU A 48 29.51 19.05 -4.20
C LEU A 48 28.29 19.92 -4.51
N PRO A 49 28.46 21.01 -5.28
CA PRO A 49 27.38 21.95 -5.55
C PRO A 49 26.31 21.35 -6.47
N VAL A 50 25.06 21.69 -6.18
CA VAL A 50 23.89 21.29 -6.97
C VAL A 50 23.31 22.54 -7.63
N ALA A 51 23.07 22.49 -8.94
CA ALA A 51 22.52 23.60 -9.69
C ALA A 51 21.63 23.12 -10.85
N SER A 52 20.69 23.97 -11.27
CA SER A 52 19.79 23.68 -12.38
C SER A 52 20.55 23.44 -13.68
N GLY A 53 20.13 22.41 -14.42
CA GLY A 53 20.73 22.02 -15.71
C GLY A 53 22.10 21.33 -15.62
N ILE A 54 22.60 21.06 -14.41
CA ILE A 54 23.88 20.37 -14.20
C ILE A 54 23.66 18.87 -13.97
N GLY A 55 24.42 18.05 -14.67
CA GLY A 55 24.51 16.61 -14.43
C GLY A 55 25.89 16.18 -13.96
N TYR A 56 25.94 15.20 -13.05
CA TYR A 56 27.13 14.47 -12.67
C TYR A 56 27.00 13.03 -13.16
N GLN A 57 27.95 12.57 -13.95
CA GLN A 57 27.96 11.21 -14.48
C GLN A 57 29.33 10.57 -14.21
N GLY A 58 29.32 9.47 -13.45
CA GLY A 58 30.51 8.66 -13.21
C GLY A 58 30.67 7.50 -14.18
N VAL A 59 31.69 6.70 -13.90
CA VAL A 59 31.84 5.32 -14.37
C VAL A 59 31.17 4.41 -13.36
N GLN A 60 30.26 3.55 -13.82
CA GLN A 60 29.46 2.69 -12.94
C GLN A 60 30.33 1.94 -11.91
N PRO A 61 29.99 2.00 -10.61
CA PRO A 61 30.74 1.30 -9.58
C PRO A 61 30.82 -0.20 -9.83
N VAL A 62 32.01 -0.76 -9.60
CA VAL A 62 32.23 -2.20 -9.58
C VAL A 62 32.07 -2.69 -8.14
N LEU A 63 31.16 -3.63 -7.95
CA LEU A 63 30.82 -4.17 -6.64
C LEU A 63 31.52 -5.52 -6.42
N ASN A 64 32.10 -5.68 -5.24
CA ASN A 64 32.53 -6.97 -4.71
C ASN A 64 31.56 -7.43 -3.63
N TYR A 65 30.75 -8.45 -3.92
CA TYR A 65 29.75 -8.95 -2.98
C TYR A 65 30.41 -9.71 -1.83
N LEU A 66 29.94 -9.46 -0.61
CA LEU A 66 30.44 -10.08 0.62
C LEU A 66 30.00 -11.54 0.75
N ASN A 67 29.06 -11.98 -0.07
CA ASN A 67 28.64 -13.37 -0.20
C ASN A 67 28.61 -13.77 -1.68
N ASP A 68 29.57 -14.61 -2.09
CA ASP A 68 29.75 -15.08 -3.47
C ASP A 68 28.58 -15.95 -4.00
N THR A 69 27.65 -16.34 -3.14
CA THR A 69 26.52 -17.22 -3.52
C THR A 69 25.22 -16.48 -3.82
N LEU A 70 25.07 -15.22 -3.38
CA LEU A 70 23.83 -14.45 -3.50
C LEU A 70 24.10 -13.00 -3.92
N PRO A 71 23.55 -12.53 -5.06
CA PRO A 71 23.72 -11.14 -5.51
C PRO A 71 22.93 -10.11 -4.68
N ASP A 72 22.02 -10.57 -3.81
CA ASP A 72 21.23 -9.72 -2.90
C ASP A 72 21.92 -9.57 -1.52
N SER A 73 23.26 -9.66 -1.52
CA SER A 73 24.09 -9.55 -0.33
C SER A 73 24.77 -8.19 -0.22
N GLY A 74 25.33 -7.90 0.96
CA GLY A 74 26.16 -6.72 1.15
C GLY A 74 27.35 -6.72 0.18
N TRP A 75 27.87 -5.54 -0.16
CA TRP A 75 28.91 -5.36 -1.17
C TRP A 75 29.87 -4.24 -0.80
N ASP A 76 31.13 -4.32 -1.23
CA ASP A 76 32.18 -3.28 -1.20
C ASP A 76 32.45 -2.70 -2.60
N PHE A 77 33.00 -1.48 -2.66
CA PHE A 77 33.48 -0.89 -3.92
C PHE A 77 34.90 -1.37 -4.25
N VAL A 78 35.11 -1.81 -5.50
CA VAL A 78 36.45 -2.22 -6.00
C VAL A 78 36.87 -1.51 -7.29
N GLY A 79 36.01 -0.64 -7.83
CA GLY A 79 36.29 0.16 -9.03
C GLY A 79 35.12 1.09 -9.40
N GLY A 80 35.28 1.87 -10.46
CA GLY A 80 34.33 2.89 -10.89
C GLY A 80 34.52 4.23 -10.16
N THR A 81 33.62 5.18 -10.42
CA THR A 81 33.60 6.46 -9.73
C THR A 81 32.97 6.30 -8.34
N VAL A 82 33.75 6.56 -7.30
CA VAL A 82 33.29 6.54 -5.90
C VAL A 82 33.61 7.88 -5.24
N LEU A 83 32.59 8.55 -4.72
CA LEU A 83 32.77 9.71 -3.85
C LEU A 83 32.89 9.21 -2.40
N ALA A 84 33.89 9.69 -1.68
CA ALA A 84 34.18 9.29 -0.30
C ALA A 84 34.22 10.51 0.62
N GLY A 85 33.44 10.50 1.69
CA GLY A 85 33.47 11.52 2.75
C GLY A 85 34.13 11.00 4.04
N ASP A 86 33.99 11.78 5.11
CA ASP A 86 34.47 11.47 6.47
C ASP A 86 33.35 11.22 7.50
N GLY A 87 32.11 11.16 7.03
CA GLY A 87 30.91 10.96 7.84
C GLY A 87 30.29 12.23 8.43
N SER A 88 30.81 13.42 8.12
CA SER A 88 30.38 14.69 8.74
C SER A 88 29.49 15.58 7.86
N PHE A 89 29.41 15.34 6.55
CA PHE A 89 28.61 16.12 5.60
C PHE A 89 28.00 15.22 4.50
N PRO A 90 27.02 15.71 3.73
CA PRO A 90 26.45 14.97 2.60
C PRO A 90 27.25 15.12 1.31
N ALA A 91 27.22 14.14 0.39
CA ALA A 91 28.00 14.25 -0.86
C ALA A 91 27.44 15.33 -1.81
N PHE A 92 26.11 15.41 -1.93
CA PHE A 92 25.40 16.49 -2.60
C PHE A 92 24.37 17.10 -1.66
N ALA A 93 24.37 18.43 -1.53
CA ALA A 93 23.41 19.16 -0.72
C ALA A 93 22.82 20.36 -1.44
N ALA A 94 21.52 20.55 -1.29
CA ALA A 94 20.82 21.72 -1.81
C ALA A 94 19.48 21.93 -1.12
N ASN A 95 19.18 23.16 -0.68
CA ASN A 95 17.93 23.47 0.00
C ASN A 95 17.61 22.50 1.16
N ASP A 96 18.66 22.02 1.85
CA ASP A 96 18.63 20.91 2.81
C ASP A 96 18.45 21.37 4.27
N ALA A 97 18.29 22.67 4.48
CA ALA A 97 17.93 23.26 5.76
C ALA A 97 16.43 23.58 5.82
N ASP A 98 15.83 23.21 6.95
CA ASP A 98 14.44 23.54 7.28
C ASP A 98 14.24 25.07 7.34
N LEU A 99 13.12 25.53 6.81
CA LEU A 99 12.69 26.93 6.90
C LEU A 99 11.48 27.07 7.84
N GLY A 100 11.37 28.20 8.53
CA GLY A 100 10.19 28.49 9.37
C GLY A 100 8.90 28.63 8.55
N SER A 101 9.01 29.03 7.28
CA SER A 101 7.92 29.10 6.31
C SER A 101 8.44 28.93 4.88
N PRO A 102 7.58 28.54 3.92
CA PRO A 102 8.00 28.45 2.52
C PRO A 102 8.47 29.80 1.97
N SER A 103 9.49 29.76 1.10
CA SER A 103 9.97 30.96 0.43
C SER A 103 8.90 31.55 -0.49
N ALA A 104 8.74 32.87 -0.50
CA ALA A 104 7.85 33.57 -1.44
C ALA A 104 8.26 33.39 -2.90
N THR A 105 9.52 33.02 -3.17
CA THR A 105 10.08 32.76 -4.51
C THR A 105 10.39 31.28 -4.70
N ILE A 106 9.57 30.38 -4.14
CA ILE A 106 9.80 28.94 -4.16
C ILE A 106 10.08 28.37 -5.56
N THR A 107 9.43 28.90 -6.61
CA THR A 107 9.67 28.47 -7.99
C THR A 107 11.06 28.85 -8.51
N ALA A 108 11.61 29.99 -8.08
CA ALA A 108 12.96 30.42 -8.47
C ALA A 108 14.06 29.66 -7.71
N ASN A 109 13.75 29.18 -6.49
CA ASN A 109 14.70 28.44 -5.65
C ASN A 109 14.75 26.95 -6.00
N CYS A 110 13.87 26.48 -6.89
CA CYS A 110 13.82 25.08 -7.28
C CYS A 110 14.95 24.71 -8.23
N ILE A 111 15.56 23.55 -7.97
CA ILE A 111 16.62 23.01 -8.80
C ILE A 111 15.98 22.17 -9.90
N THR A 112 16.15 22.60 -11.14
CA THR A 112 15.49 21.98 -12.30
C THR A 112 16.50 21.27 -13.19
N GLY A 113 16.21 20.05 -13.63
CA GLY A 113 17.06 19.35 -14.59
C GLY A 113 18.41 18.89 -14.03
N TRP A 114 18.52 18.71 -12.71
CA TRP A 114 19.72 18.15 -12.09
C TRP A 114 19.80 16.65 -12.35
N ARG A 115 21.03 16.14 -12.56
CA ARG A 115 21.27 14.72 -12.84
C ARG A 115 22.40 14.16 -12.01
N CYS A 116 22.23 12.92 -11.54
CA CYS A 116 23.28 12.18 -10.83
C CYS A 116 23.21 10.71 -11.25
N GLU A 117 24.27 10.25 -11.92
CA GLU A 117 24.26 8.98 -12.66
C GLU A 117 25.55 8.18 -12.47
N HIS A 118 25.44 6.87 -12.22
CA HIS A 118 26.56 5.92 -12.19
C HIS A 118 27.65 6.24 -11.15
N ILE A 119 27.28 6.51 -9.90
CA ILE A 119 28.23 6.94 -8.85
C ILE A 119 28.06 6.08 -7.58
N GLY A 120 29.19 5.70 -7.00
CA GLY A 120 29.29 5.09 -5.68
C GLY A 120 29.47 6.14 -4.58
N PHE A 121 28.86 5.96 -3.42
CA PHE A 121 28.97 6.87 -2.28
C PHE A 121 29.34 6.10 -1.01
N THR A 122 30.31 6.60 -0.24
CA THR A 122 30.68 6.01 1.04
C THR A 122 31.09 7.08 2.07
N GLY A 123 30.77 6.84 3.35
CA GLY A 123 31.26 7.69 4.44
C GLY A 123 30.69 9.11 4.44
N PHE A 124 29.38 9.27 4.25
CA PHE A 124 28.71 10.58 4.32
C PHE A 124 27.66 10.60 5.42
N THR A 125 27.15 11.77 5.80
CA THR A 125 25.89 11.80 6.56
C THR A 125 24.74 11.30 5.68
N ARG A 126 24.70 11.77 4.44
CA ARG A 126 23.77 11.35 3.38
C ARG A 126 24.46 11.43 2.01
N ALA A 127 24.21 10.51 1.08
CA ALA A 127 24.78 10.67 -0.27
C ALA A 127 24.13 11.86 -1.00
N ILE A 128 22.81 11.96 -0.92
CA ILE A 128 22.04 13.07 -1.48
C ILE A 128 21.14 13.63 -0.36
N SER A 129 21.23 14.94 -0.13
CA SER A 129 20.38 15.69 0.79
C SER A 129 19.80 16.90 0.06
N ILE A 130 18.63 16.74 -0.55
CA ILE A 130 18.00 17.80 -1.35
C ILE A 130 16.57 18.05 -0.90
N GLY A 131 16.25 19.32 -0.62
CA GLY A 131 14.98 19.74 -0.05
C GLY A 131 14.89 19.48 1.46
N ALA A 132 13.99 20.19 2.13
CA ALA A 132 13.78 20.14 3.58
C ALA A 132 12.38 20.64 3.97
N VAL A 133 12.05 20.74 5.26
CA VAL A 133 10.77 21.32 5.69
C VAL A 133 10.66 22.75 5.16
N ASN A 134 9.54 23.03 4.48
CA ASN A 134 9.27 24.31 3.83
C ASN A 134 10.26 24.73 2.72
N ASN A 135 11.17 23.85 2.27
CA ASN A 135 12.20 24.18 1.30
C ASN A 135 12.16 23.24 0.08
N ILE A 136 11.97 23.81 -1.12
CA ILE A 136 11.75 23.05 -2.36
C ILE A 136 13.00 22.25 -2.76
N GLY A 137 12.80 21.04 -3.27
CA GLY A 137 13.88 20.21 -3.79
C GLY A 137 13.99 20.29 -5.30
N LEU A 138 13.88 19.12 -5.94
CA LEU A 138 14.12 18.93 -7.38
C LEU A 138 12.86 19.04 -8.24
N GLN A 139 13.04 19.51 -9.46
CA GLN A 139 12.04 19.42 -10.54
C GLN A 139 12.67 18.88 -11.81
N PHE A 140 11.92 18.09 -12.60
CA PHE A 140 12.35 17.61 -13.93
C PHE A 140 13.76 17.00 -13.93
N SER A 141 14.10 16.27 -12.87
CA SER A 141 15.46 15.80 -12.59
C SER A 141 15.56 14.28 -12.72
N THR A 142 16.79 13.76 -12.81
CA THR A 142 17.04 12.31 -12.96
C THR A 142 18.11 11.83 -11.98
N ILE A 143 17.81 10.78 -11.23
CA ILE A 143 18.75 10.13 -10.31
C ILE A 143 18.80 8.65 -10.71
N HIS A 144 19.96 8.15 -11.07
CA HIS A 144 20.02 6.87 -11.79
C HIS A 144 21.30 6.07 -11.49
N ASP A 145 21.20 4.76 -11.25
CA ASP A 145 22.36 3.87 -11.01
C ASP A 145 23.28 4.37 -9.88
N LEU A 146 22.71 4.56 -8.70
CA LEU A 146 23.46 5.01 -7.53
C LEU A 146 23.65 3.86 -6.54
N PHE A 147 24.88 3.71 -6.07
CA PHE A 147 25.26 2.71 -5.08
C PHE A 147 25.75 3.46 -3.85
N ILE A 148 25.03 3.34 -2.73
CA ILE A 148 25.26 4.17 -1.55
C ILE A 148 25.50 3.26 -0.37
N ARG A 149 26.57 3.53 0.38
CA ARG A 149 26.83 2.80 1.61
C ARG A 149 27.41 3.64 2.73
N ASP A 150 27.32 3.07 3.92
CA ASP A 150 28.00 3.59 5.12
C ASP A 150 27.68 5.07 5.39
N CYS A 151 26.39 5.41 5.28
CA CYS A 151 25.89 6.73 5.67
C CYS A 151 25.48 6.75 7.14
N SER A 152 25.85 7.80 7.87
CA SER A 152 25.51 7.95 9.30
C SER A 152 24.06 8.37 9.57
N ASP A 153 23.33 8.79 8.53
CA ASP A 153 21.88 9.02 8.54
C ASP A 153 21.18 8.27 7.39
N TRP A 154 20.54 8.96 6.44
CA TRP A 154 19.88 8.32 5.29
C TRP A 154 20.85 8.10 4.13
N GLY A 155 20.70 7.01 3.39
CA GLY A 155 21.40 6.87 2.11
C GLY A 155 21.04 8.00 1.14
N ILE A 156 19.73 8.24 0.96
CA ILE A 156 19.18 9.38 0.22
C ILE A 156 18.07 10.05 1.04
N PHE A 157 18.11 11.38 1.06
CA PHE A 157 17.04 12.24 1.56
C PHE A 157 16.64 13.20 0.45
N LEU A 158 15.47 12.96 -0.13
CA LEU A 158 14.92 13.76 -1.22
C LEU A 158 13.51 14.23 -0.85
N ALA A 159 13.38 15.52 -0.55
CA ALA A 159 12.13 16.14 -0.19
C ALA A 159 11.67 17.15 -1.25
N ASN A 160 10.35 17.34 -1.35
CA ASN A 160 9.70 18.36 -2.17
C ASN A 160 10.11 18.32 -3.64
N PHE A 161 10.10 17.12 -4.21
CA PHE A 161 10.45 16.87 -5.60
C PHE A 161 9.21 16.78 -6.49
N MET A 162 9.32 17.14 -7.77
CA MET A 162 8.26 16.95 -8.76
C MET A 162 8.81 16.52 -10.12
N HIS A 163 8.04 15.74 -10.88
CA HIS A 163 8.40 15.32 -12.24
C HIS A 163 9.81 14.73 -12.31
N THR A 164 10.19 13.96 -11.30
CA THR A 164 11.55 13.42 -11.16
C THR A 164 11.53 11.93 -11.42
N ASP A 165 12.56 11.45 -12.13
CA ASP A 165 12.80 10.03 -12.38
C ASP A 165 13.93 9.55 -11.47
N VAL A 166 13.65 8.55 -10.63
CA VAL A 166 14.65 7.91 -9.76
C VAL A 166 14.69 6.42 -10.06
N SER A 167 15.83 5.87 -10.43
CA SER A 167 15.91 4.43 -10.72
C SER A 167 17.24 3.80 -10.36
N ARG A 168 17.20 2.51 -9.96
CA ARG A 168 18.38 1.72 -9.60
C ARG A 168 19.21 2.40 -8.51
N VAL A 169 18.57 2.71 -7.38
CA VAL A 169 19.23 3.28 -6.19
C VAL A 169 19.33 2.22 -5.10
N TRP A 170 20.57 1.85 -4.78
CA TRP A 170 20.89 0.74 -3.88
C TRP A 170 21.59 1.26 -2.63
N THR A 171 21.04 0.96 -1.45
CA THR A 171 21.59 1.39 -0.16
C THR A 171 22.03 0.20 0.69
N HIS A 172 23.21 0.28 1.31
CA HIS A 172 23.76 -0.77 2.17
C HIS A 172 24.55 -0.18 3.34
N LEU A 173 24.38 -0.69 4.56
CA LEU A 173 25.04 -0.14 5.77
C LEU A 173 24.76 1.34 6.07
N CYS A 174 23.69 1.93 5.53
CA CYS A 174 23.24 3.26 5.96
C CYS A 174 22.44 3.13 7.28
N GLU A 175 22.52 4.11 8.17
CA GLU A 175 21.71 4.13 9.41
C GLU A 175 20.21 4.04 9.09
N ASN A 176 19.78 4.68 8.00
CA ASN A 176 18.46 4.53 7.40
C ASN A 176 18.60 4.35 5.88
N GLY A 177 17.70 3.59 5.26
CA GLY A 177 17.75 3.28 3.83
C GLY A 177 17.54 4.49 2.93
N GLN A 178 16.29 4.77 2.58
CA GLN A 178 15.94 5.82 1.59
C GLN A 178 14.72 6.61 2.05
N TYR A 179 14.74 7.93 1.88
CA TYR A 179 13.66 8.83 2.28
C TYR A 179 13.23 9.76 1.16
N TYR A 180 11.94 9.68 0.82
CA TYR A 180 11.28 10.47 -0.21
C TYR A 180 10.05 11.15 0.37
N ALA A 181 9.94 12.48 0.31
CA ALA A 181 8.84 13.15 1.00
C ALA A 181 8.31 14.43 0.34
N SER A 182 7.07 14.77 0.70
CA SER A 182 6.53 16.12 0.60
C SER A 182 6.53 16.77 1.99
N LEU A 183 7.43 17.72 2.21
CA LEU A 183 7.59 18.49 3.45
C LEU A 183 7.14 19.97 3.31
N LEU A 184 6.49 20.32 2.21
CA LEU A 184 5.82 21.59 2.01
C LEU A 184 4.37 21.54 2.52
N PRO A 185 3.81 22.66 3.01
CA PRO A 185 2.40 22.74 3.36
C PRO A 185 1.53 22.52 2.12
N GLY A 186 0.42 21.80 2.26
CA GLY A 186 -0.47 21.51 1.13
C GLY A 186 -1.10 22.75 0.48
N SER A 187 -1.16 23.86 1.22
CA SER A 187 -1.60 25.17 0.70
C SER A 187 -0.58 25.85 -0.22
N THR A 188 0.68 25.41 -0.19
CA THR A 188 1.77 25.99 -1.00
C THR A 188 1.90 25.25 -2.33
N LEU A 189 2.08 23.94 -2.25
CA LEU A 189 2.36 23.08 -3.38
C LEU A 189 2.10 21.62 -2.98
N MET A 190 1.82 20.76 -3.96
CA MET A 190 1.71 19.32 -3.78
C MET A 190 2.81 18.61 -4.59
N PRO A 191 4.01 18.42 -3.99
CA PRO A 191 5.08 17.64 -4.59
C PRO A 191 4.66 16.21 -4.96
N GLY A 192 5.27 15.65 -6.01
CA GLY A 192 4.87 14.34 -6.55
C GLY A 192 4.98 14.22 -8.06
N ASN A 193 4.03 13.51 -8.69
CA ASN A 193 3.99 13.23 -10.12
C ASN A 193 5.36 12.77 -10.67
N SER A 194 5.89 11.72 -10.05
CA SER A 194 7.27 11.27 -10.22
C SER A 194 7.34 9.75 -10.33
N ARG A 195 8.38 9.26 -11.00
CA ARG A 195 8.57 7.83 -11.26
C ARG A 195 9.79 7.31 -10.53
N PHE A 196 9.61 6.15 -9.90
CA PHE A 196 10.62 5.43 -9.15
C PHE A 196 10.65 3.98 -9.63
N ASP A 197 11.84 3.41 -9.78
CA ASP A 197 11.99 2.01 -10.21
C ASP A 197 13.24 1.36 -9.60
N SER A 198 13.14 0.11 -9.18
CA SER A 198 14.28 -0.69 -8.71
C SER A 198 15.01 -0.03 -7.53
N LEU A 199 14.26 0.24 -6.45
CA LEU A 199 14.81 0.74 -5.20
C LEU A 199 15.20 -0.44 -4.32
N PHE A 200 16.44 -0.48 -3.85
CA PHE A 200 16.95 -1.59 -3.06
C PHE A 200 17.61 -1.10 -1.78
N ASN A 201 17.32 -1.75 -0.66
CA ASN A 201 17.98 -1.49 0.62
C ASN A 201 18.36 -2.77 1.35
N ILE A 202 19.57 -2.83 1.89
CA ILE A 202 19.99 -3.83 2.88
C ILE A 202 20.29 -3.11 4.19
N ILE A 203 19.59 -3.48 5.26
CA ILE A 203 19.82 -2.89 6.58
C ILE A 203 21.24 -3.19 7.10
N PRO A 204 21.78 -2.37 8.01
CA PRO A 204 23.10 -2.63 8.59
C PRO A 204 23.23 -4.00 9.26
N ALA A 205 24.32 -4.72 8.97
CA ALA A 205 24.71 -5.97 9.64
C ALA A 205 26.10 -5.88 10.31
N ASN A 206 26.56 -4.65 10.59
CA ASN A 206 27.91 -4.36 11.09
C ASN A 206 28.00 -4.20 12.62
N GLY A 207 27.14 -4.91 13.37
CA GLY A 207 27.11 -4.87 14.85
C GLY A 207 26.25 -3.76 15.46
N ARG A 208 25.71 -2.84 14.65
CA ARG A 208 24.67 -1.89 15.09
C ARG A 208 23.35 -2.61 15.39
N ASP A 209 22.53 -1.99 16.24
CA ASP A 209 21.17 -2.45 16.52
C ASP A 209 20.27 -2.15 15.31
N ASN A 210 20.27 -3.09 14.35
CA ASN A 210 19.62 -2.96 13.05
C ASN A 210 18.08 -2.86 13.12
N ARG A 211 17.49 -3.03 14.30
CA ARG A 211 16.06 -2.76 14.56
C ARG A 211 15.74 -1.27 14.53
N LEU A 212 16.71 -0.40 14.82
CA LEU A 212 16.54 1.06 14.87
C LEU A 212 16.63 1.71 13.48
N CYS A 213 17.13 0.97 12.50
CA CYS A 213 17.36 1.42 11.13
C CYS A 213 16.09 1.30 10.30
N ARG A 214 15.66 2.39 9.64
CA ARG A 214 14.47 2.39 8.77
C ARG A 214 14.81 1.90 7.36
N GLY A 215 13.83 1.30 6.69
CA GLY A 215 13.96 0.87 5.29
C GLY A 215 13.72 2.01 4.29
N ILE A 216 12.81 1.79 3.35
CA ILE A 216 12.44 2.78 2.32
C ILE A 216 11.14 3.49 2.73
N VAL A 217 11.17 4.83 2.72
CA VAL A 217 10.09 5.68 3.23
C VAL A 217 9.58 6.65 2.17
N PHE A 218 8.27 6.66 1.99
CA PHE A 218 7.53 7.70 1.28
C PHE A 218 6.61 8.43 2.25
N GLU A 219 6.82 9.74 2.46
CA GLU A 219 6.14 10.49 3.52
C GLU A 219 5.48 11.78 3.03
N ALA A 220 4.25 12.04 3.48
CA ALA A 220 3.64 13.38 3.46
C ALA A 220 3.83 14.04 4.84
N GLY A 221 4.85 14.89 4.97
CA GLY A 221 5.34 15.37 6.26
C GLY A 221 5.11 16.85 6.57
N GLY A 222 4.77 17.70 5.60
CA GLY A 222 4.40 19.10 5.84
C GLY A 222 2.97 19.24 6.40
N ASP A 223 2.59 20.43 6.84
CA ASP A 223 1.22 20.70 7.34
C ASP A 223 0.18 20.57 6.22
N GLY A 224 -0.79 19.66 6.36
CA GLY A 224 -1.72 19.32 5.28
C GLY A 224 -1.06 18.85 3.98
N ALA A 225 0.21 18.43 4.02
CA ALA A 225 1.01 18.10 2.85
C ALA A 225 0.42 16.95 2.04
N ARG A 226 0.71 16.94 0.73
CA ARG A 226 0.35 15.83 -0.13
C ARG A 226 1.55 15.43 -0.97
N LEU A 227 1.93 14.16 -0.85
CA LEU A 227 2.77 13.49 -1.82
C LEU A 227 1.81 12.77 -2.78
N ASN A 228 1.69 13.24 -4.02
CA ASN A 228 0.65 12.76 -4.93
C ASN A 228 1.22 12.12 -6.20
N GLU A 229 0.47 11.20 -6.80
CA GLU A 229 0.74 10.69 -8.16
C GLU A 229 2.14 10.07 -8.30
N MET A 230 2.54 9.29 -7.30
CA MET A 230 3.79 8.54 -7.35
C MET A 230 3.58 7.25 -8.15
N TYR A 231 4.49 6.95 -9.07
CA TYR A 231 4.59 5.63 -9.68
C TYR A 231 5.89 4.99 -9.22
N VAL A 232 5.81 3.99 -8.34
CA VAL A 232 6.97 3.31 -7.77
C VAL A 232 6.87 1.82 -8.10
N ASP A 233 7.91 1.27 -8.71
CA ASP A 233 7.99 -0.14 -9.09
C ASP A 233 9.27 -0.80 -8.52
N ARG A 234 9.19 -2.09 -8.20
CA ARG A 234 10.30 -2.92 -7.69
C ARG A 234 10.99 -2.29 -6.48
N ILE A 235 10.29 -2.27 -5.36
CA ILE A 235 10.82 -1.81 -4.08
C ILE A 235 11.25 -3.05 -3.32
N GLN A 236 12.52 -3.18 -2.98
CA GLN A 236 12.99 -4.29 -2.17
C GLN A 236 13.79 -3.79 -0.97
N ASN A 237 13.43 -4.29 0.19
CA ASN A 237 14.16 -4.04 1.43
C ASN A 237 14.45 -5.36 2.15
N ASN A 238 15.74 -5.65 2.31
CA ASN A 238 16.24 -6.84 2.96
C ASN A 238 16.60 -6.52 4.41
N ALA A 239 15.71 -6.92 5.32
CA ALA A 239 15.86 -6.73 6.77
C ALA A 239 16.31 -8.01 7.49
N PHE A 240 17.16 -8.81 6.85
CA PHE A 240 17.65 -10.07 7.41
C PHE A 240 18.41 -9.85 8.74
N ASN A 241 18.43 -10.89 9.59
CA ASN A 241 19.16 -10.90 10.86
C ASN A 241 18.66 -9.93 11.95
N ARG A 242 17.44 -9.38 11.84
CA ARG A 242 16.78 -8.71 12.97
C ARG A 242 16.21 -9.73 13.95
N ALA A 243 16.75 -9.73 15.16
CA ALA A 243 16.22 -10.53 16.27
C ALA A 243 15.06 -9.80 16.96
N GLU A 244 14.09 -10.56 17.48
CA GLU A 244 13.01 -9.99 18.28
C GLU A 244 13.57 -9.28 19.53
N LEU A 245 13.10 -8.06 19.77
CA LEU A 245 13.19 -7.39 21.06
C LEU A 245 12.01 -7.84 21.91
N VAL A 246 12.28 -8.48 23.04
CA VAL A 246 11.27 -8.77 24.06
C VAL A 246 11.63 -7.98 25.32
N ALA A 247 10.70 -7.15 25.81
CA ALA A 247 10.91 -6.30 26.97
C ALA A 247 9.69 -6.28 27.88
N THR A 248 9.92 -6.16 29.19
CA THR A 248 8.85 -5.87 30.15
C THR A 248 8.52 -4.39 30.10
N ALA A 249 7.28 -4.06 29.75
CA ALA A 249 6.74 -2.71 29.75
C ALA A 249 5.89 -2.51 31.02
N THR A 250 6.26 -1.55 31.87
CA THR A 250 5.55 -1.25 33.11
C THR A 250 4.72 0.03 32.97
N PHE A 251 3.43 -0.12 33.26
CA PHE A 251 2.39 0.89 33.14
C PHE A 251 2.03 1.46 34.51
N SER A 252 1.71 2.75 34.53
CA SER A 252 1.17 3.45 35.69
C SER A 252 -0.15 4.11 35.31
N ASN A 253 -1.20 3.86 36.08
CA ASN A 253 -2.54 4.39 35.79
C ASN A 253 -2.53 5.91 35.59
N GLY A 254 -3.17 6.37 34.52
CA GLY A 254 -3.25 7.80 34.17
C GLY A 254 -1.99 8.40 33.54
N SER A 255 -0.96 7.58 33.26
CA SER A 255 0.29 8.02 32.65
C SER A 255 0.43 7.54 31.20
N ALA A 256 1.06 8.36 30.34
CA ALA A 256 1.52 7.94 29.01
C ALA A 256 2.90 7.26 29.04
N ASN A 257 3.62 7.43 30.15
CA ASN A 257 4.98 6.95 30.32
C ASN A 257 4.97 5.47 30.66
N ILE A 258 5.70 4.70 29.86
CA ILE A 258 5.87 3.27 30.00
C ILE A 258 7.35 3.03 30.31
N ALA A 259 7.63 2.47 31.48
CA ALA A 259 9.00 2.14 31.86
C ALA A 259 9.43 0.83 31.19
N VAL A 260 10.64 0.82 30.64
CA VAL A 260 11.31 -0.34 30.03
C VAL A 260 12.72 -0.48 30.63
N ALA A 261 13.36 -1.63 30.46
CA ALA A 261 14.69 -1.87 31.03
C ALA A 261 15.79 -1.02 30.36
N ASP A 262 15.73 -0.88 29.04
CA ASP A 262 16.68 -0.12 28.22
C ASP A 262 15.92 0.64 27.13
N GLY A 263 15.81 1.96 27.29
CA GLY A 263 15.16 2.81 26.31
C GLY A 263 15.94 2.96 25.00
N GLY A 264 17.26 2.71 25.02
CA GLY A 264 18.12 2.75 23.84
C GLY A 264 17.81 1.67 22.80
N LYS A 265 16.94 0.70 23.14
CA LYS A 265 16.40 -0.30 22.21
C LYS A 265 15.19 0.16 21.41
N PHE A 266 14.76 1.41 21.61
CA PHE A 266 13.59 1.98 20.97
C PHE A 266 13.93 3.28 20.25
N ARG A 267 13.15 3.60 19.22
CA ARG A 267 13.23 4.87 18.49
C ARG A 267 11.82 5.32 18.11
N ALA A 268 11.58 6.63 18.07
CA ALA A 268 10.28 7.16 17.61
C ALA A 268 9.95 6.65 16.20
N GLY A 269 8.72 6.19 16.01
CA GLY A 269 8.25 5.49 14.80
C GLY A 269 8.36 3.97 14.86
N MET A 270 9.10 3.40 15.82
CA MET A 270 9.30 1.95 15.90
C MET A 270 7.99 1.22 16.24
N PRO A 271 7.54 0.25 15.41
CA PRO A 271 6.40 -0.61 15.70
C PRO A 271 6.66 -1.52 16.90
N VAL A 272 5.68 -1.66 17.78
CA VAL A 272 5.69 -2.55 18.95
C VAL A 272 4.33 -3.21 19.11
N ALA A 273 4.27 -4.43 19.65
CA ALA A 273 3.01 -5.08 20.00
C ALA A 273 3.08 -5.74 21.37
N PHE A 274 1.93 -6.22 21.83
CA PHE A 274 1.77 -6.87 23.12
C PHE A 274 1.02 -8.18 22.96
N ALA A 275 1.40 -9.17 23.78
CA ALA A 275 0.79 -10.50 23.76
C ALA A 275 -0.56 -10.57 24.52
N SER A 276 -0.89 -9.56 25.33
CA SER A 276 -2.09 -9.55 26.16
C SER A 276 -2.75 -8.17 26.25
N SER A 277 -4.07 -8.17 26.47
CA SER A 277 -4.89 -6.96 26.55
C SER A 277 -5.10 -6.54 28.00
N ASN A 278 -4.48 -5.44 28.42
CA ASN A 278 -4.72 -4.80 29.73
C ASN A 278 -4.27 -3.33 29.70
N TYR A 279 -4.66 -2.53 30.70
CA TYR A 279 -4.18 -1.15 30.88
C TYR A 279 -4.41 -0.22 29.67
N GLY A 280 -5.43 -0.49 28.85
CA GLY A 280 -5.73 0.28 27.62
C GLY A 280 -5.02 -0.25 26.37
N ILE A 281 -4.27 -1.36 26.50
CA ILE A 281 -3.60 -2.06 25.42
C ILE A 281 -4.47 -3.19 24.87
N THR A 282 -4.43 -3.37 23.54
CA THR A 282 -5.09 -4.45 22.82
C THR A 282 -4.01 -5.39 22.27
N ALA A 283 -4.10 -6.68 22.62
CA ALA A 283 -3.20 -7.71 22.08
C ALA A 283 -3.30 -7.80 20.55
N GLY A 284 -2.18 -8.07 19.88
CA GLY A 284 -2.10 -8.19 18.41
C GLY A 284 -2.23 -6.87 17.63
N ARG A 285 -2.59 -5.75 18.28
CA ARG A 285 -2.47 -4.42 17.66
C ARG A 285 -1.01 -3.99 17.65
N VAL A 286 -0.57 -3.49 16.51
CA VAL A 286 0.69 -2.75 16.38
C VAL A 286 0.49 -1.32 16.90
N TYR A 287 1.26 -0.97 17.91
CA TYR A 287 1.47 0.39 18.39
C TYR A 287 2.78 0.93 17.82
N VAL A 288 3.00 2.23 17.94
CA VAL A 288 4.23 2.89 17.50
C VAL A 288 4.83 3.68 18.64
N VAL A 289 6.15 3.60 18.81
CA VAL A 289 6.87 4.43 19.79
C VAL A 289 6.76 5.89 19.38
N LYS A 290 6.32 6.75 20.29
CA LYS A 290 6.12 8.19 20.09
C LYS A 290 7.33 9.00 20.54
N SER A 291 7.92 8.61 21.65
CA SER A 291 9.06 9.28 22.26
C SER A 291 9.83 8.29 23.13
N VAL A 292 11.11 8.60 23.33
CA VAL A 292 12.02 7.87 24.22
C VAL A 292 12.74 8.91 25.06
N SER A 293 12.72 8.75 26.38
CA SER A 293 13.43 9.61 27.34
C SER A 293 14.01 8.74 28.45
N GLY A 294 15.34 8.56 28.43
CA GLY A 294 16.00 7.57 29.27
C GLY A 294 15.38 6.18 29.06
N ASN A 295 14.98 5.53 30.16
CA ASN A 295 14.33 4.22 30.16
C ASN A 295 12.78 4.29 30.12
N THR A 296 12.24 5.40 29.66
CA THR A 296 10.80 5.61 29.49
C THR A 296 10.48 5.79 28.02
N ILE A 297 9.49 5.04 27.54
CA ILE A 297 8.91 5.21 26.21
C ILE A 297 7.46 5.68 26.33
N GLN A 298 6.96 6.29 25.27
CA GLN A 298 5.53 6.50 25.06
C GLN A 298 5.12 5.80 23.77
N ILE A 299 3.89 5.29 23.70
CA ILE A 299 3.37 4.62 22.50
C ILE A 299 2.06 5.24 22.03
N GLY A 300 1.78 5.19 20.74
CA GLY A 300 0.55 5.64 20.11
C GLY A 300 -0.03 4.56 19.21
N LYS A 301 -1.25 4.76 18.75
CA LYS A 301 -1.92 3.85 17.79
C LYS A 301 -1.42 4.06 16.35
N ALA A 302 -0.86 5.23 16.07
CA ALA A 302 -0.35 5.69 14.77
C ALA A 302 0.73 6.77 14.96
N PHE A 303 1.54 7.06 13.93
CA PHE A 303 2.58 8.09 13.93
C PHE A 303 2.01 9.48 14.19
N THR A 304 0.78 9.75 13.75
CA THR A 304 0.07 11.02 13.99
C THR A 304 -0.79 11.01 15.25
N SER A 305 -1.04 9.85 15.85
CA SER A 305 -1.90 9.76 17.05
C SER A 305 -1.21 10.30 18.30
N PRO A 306 -1.97 10.80 19.30
CA PRO A 306 -1.41 11.12 20.62
C PRO A 306 -0.89 9.86 21.34
N ALA A 307 -0.08 10.08 22.38
CA ALA A 307 0.37 9.01 23.25
C ALA A 307 -0.81 8.35 24.00
N THR A 308 -0.74 7.03 24.16
CA THR A 308 -1.75 6.23 24.85
C THR A 308 -1.59 6.41 26.36
N ILE A 309 -2.67 6.79 27.03
CA ILE A 309 -2.71 6.89 28.49
C ILE A 309 -3.13 5.54 29.06
N ALA A 310 -2.35 5.00 30.00
CA ALA A 310 -2.64 3.72 30.63
C ALA A 310 -3.91 3.82 31.51
N SER A 311 -4.81 2.84 31.36
CA SER A 311 -6.05 2.77 32.15
C SER A 311 -5.90 2.02 33.48
N GLY A 312 -4.68 1.63 33.84
CA GLY A 312 -4.35 0.90 35.06
C GLY A 312 -2.83 0.75 35.24
N SER A 313 -2.42 0.11 36.32
CA SER A 313 -1.00 -0.13 36.64
C SER A 313 -0.66 -1.62 36.59
N GLY A 314 0.55 -1.93 36.14
CA GLY A 314 1.09 -3.30 36.09
C GLY A 314 2.10 -3.44 34.96
N SER A 315 2.33 -4.67 34.47
CA SER A 315 3.32 -4.92 33.43
C SER A 315 2.77 -5.83 32.34
N LEU A 316 3.20 -5.59 31.10
CA LEU A 316 2.93 -6.44 29.95
C LEU A 316 4.24 -6.75 29.23
N MET A 317 4.28 -7.88 28.52
CA MET A 317 5.37 -8.19 27.61
C MET A 317 5.16 -7.43 26.30
N LEU A 318 6.16 -6.63 25.92
CA LEU A 318 6.24 -5.89 24.68
C LEU A 318 7.21 -6.61 23.74
N SER A 319 6.84 -6.73 22.47
CA SER A 319 7.67 -7.29 21.40
C SER A 319 7.87 -6.29 20.26
N SER A 320 9.04 -6.35 19.61
CA SER A 320 9.30 -5.63 18.36
C SER A 320 10.40 -6.29 17.55
N TRP A 321 10.27 -6.28 16.23
CA TRP A 321 11.34 -6.66 15.31
C TRP A 321 11.99 -5.43 14.64
N GLY A 322 11.75 -4.22 15.15
CA GLY A 322 12.31 -2.99 14.60
C GLY A 322 11.41 -2.25 13.63
N MET A 323 12.00 -1.23 12.99
CA MET A 323 11.36 -0.34 12.03
C MET A 323 10.83 -1.10 10.79
N PRO A 324 9.80 -0.56 10.11
CA PRO A 324 9.30 -1.16 8.88
C PRO A 324 10.36 -1.23 7.78
N CYS A 325 10.20 -2.22 6.89
CA CYS A 325 10.97 -2.37 5.67
C CYS A 325 10.51 -1.34 4.63
N PHE A 326 9.20 -1.10 4.58
CA PHE A 326 8.58 -0.11 3.72
C PHE A 326 7.56 0.72 4.50
N GLU A 327 7.65 2.04 4.35
CA GLU A 327 6.75 3.00 5.01
C GLU A 327 6.08 3.92 4.00
N LEU A 328 4.76 3.98 4.09
CA LEU A 328 3.94 4.99 3.43
C LEU A 328 3.25 5.80 4.52
N SER A 329 3.79 6.96 4.88
CA SER A 329 3.44 7.62 6.14
C SER A 329 3.03 9.08 5.99
N SER A 330 2.51 9.63 7.09
CA SER A 330 2.30 11.05 7.28
C SER A 330 2.89 11.51 8.61
N ARG A 331 3.43 12.74 8.66
CA ARG A 331 3.97 13.32 9.91
C ARG A 331 2.93 14.14 10.70
N ASN A 332 2.05 14.84 9.98
CA ASN A 332 1.10 15.78 10.56
C ASN A 332 -0.34 15.39 10.25
N GLU A 333 -1.27 15.89 11.05
CA GLU A 333 -2.70 15.78 10.77
C GLU A 333 -3.03 16.43 9.41
N GLY A 334 -3.92 15.81 8.65
CA GLY A 334 -4.33 16.30 7.33
C GLY A 334 -3.31 16.07 6.22
N ALA A 335 -2.09 15.62 6.53
CA ALA A 335 -1.11 15.21 5.52
C ALA A 335 -1.35 13.77 5.06
N PHE A 336 -1.20 13.51 3.76
CA PHE A 336 -1.41 12.17 3.21
C PHE A 336 -0.66 11.91 1.91
N VAL A 337 -0.28 10.65 1.69
CA VAL A 337 0.17 10.19 0.38
C VAL A 337 -1.06 9.78 -0.42
N SER A 338 -1.20 10.25 -1.66
CA SER A 338 -2.43 10.06 -2.44
C SER A 338 -2.24 9.65 -3.88
N ASN A 339 -3.23 8.94 -4.42
CA ASN A 339 -3.34 8.59 -5.84
C ASN A 339 -2.06 7.98 -6.41
N SER A 340 -1.40 7.14 -5.61
CA SER A 340 -0.05 6.62 -5.88
C SER A 340 -0.07 5.10 -6.03
N ARG A 341 0.90 4.57 -6.78
CA ARG A 341 1.06 3.14 -7.01
C ARG A 341 2.44 2.70 -6.55
N PHE A 342 2.46 1.65 -5.75
CA PHE A 342 3.64 0.96 -5.24
C PHE A 342 3.55 -0.49 -5.68
N LEU A 343 4.34 -0.86 -6.68
CA LEU A 343 4.29 -2.15 -7.35
C LEU A 343 5.53 -2.97 -7.04
N GLY A 344 5.37 -4.28 -6.89
CA GLY A 344 6.48 -5.18 -6.55
C GLY A 344 7.14 -4.78 -5.23
N VAL A 345 6.31 -4.52 -4.20
CA VAL A 345 6.80 -4.26 -2.84
C VAL A 345 7.26 -5.57 -2.22
N ASP A 346 8.55 -5.63 -1.99
CA ASP A 346 9.28 -6.78 -1.49
C ASP A 346 9.92 -6.42 -0.13
N ALA A 347 9.28 -6.90 0.93
CA ALA A 347 9.66 -6.61 2.31
C ALA A 347 10.16 -7.90 3.00
N GLU A 348 11.43 -8.23 2.76
CA GLU A 348 12.05 -9.45 3.28
C GLU A 348 12.70 -9.27 4.65
N GLY A 349 12.73 -10.35 5.44
CA GLY A 349 13.45 -10.38 6.71
C GLY A 349 12.70 -9.70 7.86
N GLY A 350 13.31 -9.68 9.05
CA GLY A 350 12.71 -9.40 10.38
C GLY A 350 12.08 -8.02 10.55
N SER A 351 10.76 -7.86 10.59
CA SER A 351 10.09 -6.57 10.86
C SER A 351 8.72 -6.75 11.51
N GLY A 352 8.43 -6.00 12.58
CA GLY A 352 7.17 -6.12 13.34
C GLY A 352 5.98 -5.41 12.68
N ALA A 353 6.24 -4.79 11.54
CA ALA A 353 5.33 -4.22 10.57
C ALA A 353 6.14 -4.10 9.27
N GLY A 354 6.21 -5.16 8.45
CA GLY A 354 7.04 -5.14 7.24
C GLY A 354 6.66 -4.00 6.31
N ILE A 355 5.35 -3.82 6.14
CA ILE A 355 4.74 -2.72 5.42
C ILE A 355 3.89 -1.93 6.40
N TYR A 356 4.25 -0.66 6.62
CA TYR A 356 3.48 0.25 7.45
C TYR A 356 2.88 1.36 6.59
N VAL A 357 1.56 1.50 6.64
CA VAL A 357 0.80 2.47 5.85
C VAL A 357 -0.05 3.35 6.76
N GLU A 358 0.15 4.65 6.69
CA GLU A 358 -0.59 5.63 7.48
C GLU A 358 -1.02 6.84 6.65
N ASN A 359 -2.30 7.22 6.78
CA ASN A 359 -2.93 8.30 6.02
C ASN A 359 -2.60 8.20 4.51
N ALA A 360 -2.60 6.99 3.95
CA ALA A 360 -2.55 6.80 2.50
C ALA A 360 -3.97 6.79 1.93
N GLN A 361 -4.23 7.56 0.87
CA GLN A 361 -5.56 7.70 0.28
C GLN A 361 -5.56 7.38 -1.21
N GLY A 362 -6.38 6.42 -1.63
CA GLY A 362 -6.46 6.06 -3.06
C GLY A 362 -5.16 5.46 -3.60
N CYS A 363 -4.39 4.76 -2.77
CA CYS A 363 -3.11 4.16 -3.16
C CYS A 363 -3.27 2.67 -3.50
N ASP A 364 -2.45 2.20 -4.44
CA ASP A 364 -2.34 0.78 -4.78
C ASP A 364 -1.01 0.22 -4.29
N LEU A 365 -1.07 -0.83 -3.49
CA LEU A 365 0.09 -1.57 -3.00
C LEU A 365 0.04 -3.00 -3.52
N ASN A 366 0.94 -3.34 -4.44
CA ASN A 366 1.13 -4.71 -4.91
C ASN A 366 2.37 -5.30 -4.24
N ILE A 367 2.15 -6.25 -3.35
CA ILE A 367 3.11 -6.84 -2.44
C ILE A 367 3.54 -8.18 -3.03
N SER A 368 4.77 -8.22 -3.53
CA SER A 368 5.39 -9.42 -4.09
C SER A 368 5.88 -10.36 -3.01
N GLU A 369 6.39 -9.81 -1.90
CA GLU A 369 6.90 -10.58 -0.77
C GLU A 369 6.70 -9.79 0.54
N VAL A 370 6.22 -10.49 1.57
CA VAL A 370 6.28 -10.04 2.96
C VAL A 370 6.36 -11.28 3.85
N THR A 371 7.41 -11.38 4.65
CA THR A 371 7.65 -12.59 5.45
C THR A 371 6.69 -12.67 6.63
N GLY A 372 5.77 -13.65 6.59
CA GLY A 372 4.66 -13.78 7.52
C GLY A 372 4.89 -14.69 8.72
N ASP A 373 5.22 -14.11 9.86
CA ASP A 373 5.21 -14.77 11.19
C ASP A 373 5.36 -13.82 12.40
N ARG A 374 5.21 -12.50 12.24
CA ARG A 374 5.54 -11.50 13.28
C ARG A 374 4.30 -10.80 13.82
N ASN A 375 4.48 -9.66 14.51
CA ASN A 375 3.38 -8.86 15.08
C ASN A 375 2.25 -8.61 14.08
N ALA A 376 2.57 -8.00 12.94
CA ALA A 376 1.74 -7.94 11.75
C ALA A 376 2.67 -7.68 10.56
N ASP A 377 2.30 -8.17 9.39
CA ASP A 377 3.08 -8.03 8.16
C ASP A 377 2.72 -6.73 7.45
N ILE A 378 1.41 -6.45 7.41
CA ILE A 378 0.83 -5.26 6.78
C ILE A 378 0.02 -4.50 7.83
N VAL A 379 0.42 -3.27 8.10
CA VAL A 379 -0.24 -2.39 9.08
C VAL A 379 -0.84 -1.19 8.37
N GLY A 380 -2.13 -0.92 8.60
CA GLY A 380 -2.81 0.25 8.07
C GLY A 380 -3.46 1.12 9.14
N ARG A 381 -3.17 2.42 9.12
CA ARG A 381 -3.74 3.43 9.99
C ARG A 381 -4.35 4.54 9.15
N ARG A 382 -5.67 4.70 9.20
CA ARG A 382 -6.39 5.67 8.35
C ARG A 382 -6.01 5.54 6.86
N ALA A 383 -5.69 4.33 6.41
CA ALA A 383 -5.40 4.03 5.02
C ALA A 383 -6.73 3.89 4.28
N GLY A 384 -7.24 4.98 3.71
CA GLY A 384 -8.57 5.05 3.12
C GLY A 384 -8.56 4.82 1.62
N PHE A 385 -9.62 4.20 1.08
CA PHE A 385 -9.81 3.98 -0.36
C PHE A 385 -8.62 3.34 -1.09
N SER A 386 -7.75 2.64 -0.37
CA SER A 386 -6.52 2.05 -0.89
C SER A 386 -6.74 0.57 -1.18
N ARG A 387 -5.88 -0.01 -2.01
CA ARG A 387 -5.95 -1.42 -2.40
C ARG A 387 -4.65 -2.11 -2.07
N PHE A 388 -4.75 -3.19 -1.31
CA PHE A 388 -3.63 -4.04 -0.93
C PHE A 388 -3.76 -5.36 -1.66
N TYR A 389 -2.74 -5.74 -2.43
CA TYR A 389 -2.64 -7.02 -3.10
C TYR A 389 -1.46 -7.78 -2.50
N SER A 390 -1.69 -8.94 -1.89
CA SER A 390 -0.62 -9.74 -1.28
C SER A 390 -0.55 -11.13 -1.90
N SER A 391 0.61 -11.45 -2.46
CA SER A 391 0.89 -12.78 -3.03
C SER A 391 1.19 -13.81 -1.94
N ASN A 392 1.65 -13.36 -0.77
CA ASN A 392 2.01 -14.19 0.38
C ASN A 392 0.88 -14.21 1.40
N THR A 393 0.93 -15.20 2.29
CA THR A 393 0.05 -15.20 3.46
C THR A 393 0.49 -14.09 4.40
N ALA A 394 -0.32 -13.03 4.52
CA ALA A 394 -0.01 -11.90 5.39
C ALA A 394 -0.92 -11.83 6.63
N VAL A 395 -0.31 -11.61 7.80
CA VAL A 395 -0.96 -11.11 9.01
C VAL A 395 -1.21 -9.62 8.84
N THR A 396 -2.45 -9.17 8.97
CA THR A 396 -2.84 -7.79 8.70
C THR A 396 -3.33 -7.10 9.96
N ASP A 397 -3.00 -5.83 10.18
CA ASP A 397 -3.54 -5.03 11.27
C ASP A 397 -4.03 -3.67 10.79
N PHE A 398 -5.34 -3.54 10.58
CA PHE A 398 -5.97 -2.32 10.07
C PHE A 398 -6.87 -1.67 11.13
N ASP A 399 -6.82 -0.35 11.27
CA ASP A 399 -7.79 0.36 12.09
C ASP A 399 -9.15 0.48 11.39
N THR A 400 -10.21 0.79 12.14
CA THR A 400 -11.57 0.93 11.60
C THR A 400 -11.70 2.05 10.56
N VAL A 401 -10.81 3.07 10.59
CA VAL A 401 -10.83 4.14 9.57
C VAL A 401 -10.30 3.61 8.23
N SER A 402 -9.40 2.64 8.24
CA SER A 402 -8.88 1.98 7.04
C SER A 402 -9.92 1.09 6.37
N ALA A 403 -11.07 0.85 7.00
CA ALA A 403 -12.06 -0.12 6.53
C ALA A 403 -12.75 0.28 5.20
N THR A 404 -12.55 1.51 4.73
CA THR A 404 -12.92 1.94 3.36
C THR A 404 -12.01 1.38 2.27
N SER A 405 -10.90 0.74 2.64
CA SER A 405 -9.95 0.11 1.73
C SER A 405 -10.30 -1.34 1.41
N GLN A 406 -9.53 -1.91 0.49
CA GLN A 406 -9.69 -3.29 0.02
C GLN A 406 -8.42 -4.10 0.21
N PHE A 407 -8.59 -5.38 0.57
CA PHE A 407 -7.54 -6.37 0.59
C PHE A 407 -7.85 -7.50 -0.40
N HIS A 408 -6.82 -7.89 -1.16
CA HIS A 408 -6.89 -8.97 -2.13
C HIS A 408 -5.68 -9.90 -1.98
N GLY A 409 -5.87 -11.21 -2.13
CA GLY A 409 -4.78 -12.18 -2.14
C GLY A 409 -4.80 -13.19 -0.99
N ALA A 410 -3.66 -13.60 -0.47
CA ALA A 410 -3.61 -14.56 0.64
C ALA A 410 -3.58 -13.84 2.00
N ARG A 411 -4.47 -14.23 2.91
CA ARG A 411 -4.56 -13.62 4.24
C ARG A 411 -4.41 -14.66 5.32
N GLY A 412 -3.53 -14.38 6.28
CA GLY A 412 -3.45 -15.06 7.56
C GLY A 412 -4.43 -14.42 8.55
N VAL A 413 -3.94 -14.13 9.76
CA VAL A 413 -4.72 -13.51 10.82
C VAL A 413 -4.96 -12.02 10.53
N GLY A 414 -6.21 -11.58 10.64
CA GLY A 414 -6.56 -10.17 10.71
C GLY A 414 -6.66 -9.68 12.16
N HIS A 415 -5.88 -8.67 12.51
CA HIS A 415 -5.98 -7.90 13.73
C HIS A 415 -6.88 -6.68 13.50
N GLN A 416 -7.80 -6.43 14.44
CA GLN A 416 -8.77 -5.34 14.42
C GLN A 416 -9.75 -5.40 13.23
N ALA A 417 -9.74 -4.41 12.33
CA ALA A 417 -10.68 -4.29 11.24
C ALA A 417 -10.21 -5.09 10.04
N MET A 418 -11.14 -5.82 9.42
CA MET A 418 -10.88 -6.48 8.16
C MET A 418 -11.42 -5.66 7.01
N LEU A 419 -10.63 -5.57 5.96
CA LEU A 419 -10.98 -4.82 4.76
C LEU A 419 -12.00 -5.58 3.91
N SER A 420 -12.68 -4.84 3.05
CA SER A 420 -13.47 -5.45 1.98
C SER A 420 -12.56 -6.09 0.92
N GLY A 421 -13.08 -6.96 0.06
CA GLY A 421 -12.32 -7.57 -1.03
C GLY A 421 -12.34 -9.09 -1.03
N LEU A 422 -11.53 -9.70 -1.89
CA LEU A 422 -11.52 -11.14 -2.16
C LEU A 422 -10.16 -11.73 -1.75
N TRP A 423 -10.16 -12.72 -0.86
CA TRP A 423 -8.92 -13.36 -0.40
C TRP A 423 -9.06 -14.87 -0.26
N THR A 424 -7.91 -15.53 -0.12
CA THR A 424 -7.80 -16.90 0.37
C THR A 424 -7.46 -16.87 1.85
N ASP A 425 -8.32 -17.43 2.69
CA ASP A 425 -8.12 -17.47 4.14
C ASP A 425 -7.26 -18.68 4.53
N GLN A 426 -6.01 -18.39 4.85
CA GLN A 426 -5.01 -19.39 5.19
C GLN A 426 -5.14 -19.91 6.63
N THR A 427 -5.87 -19.20 7.50
CA THR A 427 -6.19 -19.70 8.85
C THR A 427 -7.20 -20.84 8.82
N ARG A 428 -7.90 -21.03 7.70
CA ARG A 428 -8.93 -22.06 7.50
C ARG A 428 -8.66 -22.95 6.30
N GLY A 429 -7.39 -23.15 5.95
CA GLY A 429 -6.98 -24.09 4.89
C GLY A 429 -7.14 -23.56 3.47
N GLY A 430 -7.04 -22.23 3.27
CA GLY A 430 -7.02 -21.61 1.96
C GLY A 430 -8.39 -21.38 1.32
N LEU A 431 -9.46 -21.26 2.13
CA LEU A 431 -10.82 -21.04 1.62
C LEU A 431 -10.94 -19.70 0.91
N ALA A 432 -11.56 -19.68 -0.27
CA ALA A 432 -11.93 -18.45 -0.95
C ALA A 432 -13.04 -17.74 -0.15
N ALA A 433 -12.76 -16.50 0.24
CA ALA A 433 -13.63 -15.67 1.07
C ALA A 433 -13.71 -14.26 0.50
N PHE A 434 -14.89 -13.66 0.60
CA PHE A 434 -15.15 -12.31 0.14
C PHE A 434 -15.84 -11.51 1.25
N ASN A 435 -15.30 -10.33 1.58
CA ASN A 435 -16.03 -9.32 2.35
C ASN A 435 -16.64 -8.29 1.41
N ILE A 436 -17.91 -8.01 1.65
CA ILE A 436 -18.60 -6.88 1.05
C ILE A 436 -18.30 -5.61 1.85
N ARG A 437 -18.20 -5.73 3.18
CA ARG A 437 -17.98 -4.60 4.08
C ARG A 437 -16.55 -4.60 4.60
N GLY A 438 -15.94 -3.43 4.69
CA GLY A 438 -14.73 -3.29 5.47
C GLY A 438 -15.12 -2.78 6.84
N ASP A 439 -14.90 -3.63 7.85
CA ASP A 439 -15.14 -3.47 9.30
C ASP A 439 -15.49 -4.81 9.97
N ALA A 440 -15.43 -5.94 9.25
CA ALA A 440 -15.62 -7.25 9.88
C ALA A 440 -14.57 -7.47 10.98
N TRP A 441 -15.03 -7.98 12.13
CA TRP A 441 -14.22 -8.23 13.33
C TRP A 441 -13.82 -9.69 13.50
N GLU A 442 -14.23 -10.56 12.57
CA GLU A 442 -13.94 -11.99 12.57
C GLU A 442 -13.19 -12.38 11.31
N ASN A 443 -12.24 -13.32 11.40
CA ASN A 443 -11.38 -13.76 10.28
C ASN A 443 -12.12 -14.37 9.08
N GLN A 444 -13.44 -14.40 9.13
CA GLN A 444 -14.32 -15.04 8.17
C GLN A 444 -14.91 -14.01 7.21
N GLY A 445 -15.03 -14.38 5.94
CA GLY A 445 -15.65 -13.54 4.92
C GLY A 445 -17.18 -13.55 5.02
N ASP A 446 -17.77 -12.47 4.52
CA ASP A 446 -19.21 -12.32 4.33
C ASP A 446 -19.81 -13.43 3.43
N LEU A 447 -19.10 -13.79 2.36
CA LEU A 447 -19.41 -14.91 1.46
C LEU A 447 -18.21 -15.85 1.38
N GLU A 448 -18.44 -17.17 1.51
CA GLU A 448 -17.36 -18.16 1.50
C GLU A 448 -17.75 -19.43 0.77
N VAL A 449 -16.80 -20.03 0.06
CA VAL A 449 -16.99 -21.37 -0.52
C VAL A 449 -16.72 -22.42 0.55
N ARG A 450 -17.66 -23.34 0.81
CA ARG A 450 -17.48 -24.42 1.80
C ARG A 450 -17.81 -25.79 1.21
N GLY A 451 -17.32 -26.85 1.87
CA GLY A 451 -17.70 -28.24 1.55
C GLY A 451 -17.08 -28.83 0.29
N GLY A 452 -15.90 -28.37 -0.14
CA GLY A 452 -15.20 -28.93 -1.31
C GLY A 452 -15.58 -28.32 -2.66
N ASN A 453 -15.86 -27.01 -2.69
CA ASN A 453 -16.01 -26.14 -3.87
C ASN A 453 -17.43 -25.94 -4.47
N SER A 454 -18.50 -26.42 -3.83
CA SER A 454 -19.82 -26.46 -4.50
C SER A 454 -20.88 -25.51 -3.97
N PHE A 455 -20.67 -24.84 -2.82
CA PHE A 455 -21.66 -23.92 -2.26
C PHE A 455 -21.02 -22.65 -1.68
N ILE A 456 -21.60 -21.52 -2.05
CA ILE A 456 -21.34 -20.22 -1.43
C ILE A 456 -22.26 -20.08 -0.21
N TYR A 457 -21.67 -19.89 0.96
CA TYR A 457 -22.38 -19.66 2.22
C TYR A 457 -22.35 -18.17 2.56
N PRO A 458 -23.47 -17.45 2.44
CA PRO A 458 -23.58 -16.12 3.00
C PRO A 458 -23.70 -16.19 4.52
N ARG A 459 -22.94 -15.35 5.23
CA ARG A 459 -22.99 -15.26 6.70
C ARG A 459 -24.01 -14.23 7.21
N PHE A 460 -24.66 -13.52 6.31
CA PHE A 460 -25.68 -12.51 6.58
C PHE A 460 -26.84 -12.68 5.59
N GLY A 461 -27.99 -12.06 5.89
CA GLY A 461 -29.13 -12.09 5.00
C GLY A 461 -28.85 -11.36 3.69
N MET A 462 -28.94 -12.06 2.57
CA MET A 462 -28.94 -11.44 1.24
C MET A 462 -30.38 -11.14 0.82
N GLY A 463 -30.66 -9.87 0.54
CA GLY A 463 -31.96 -9.45 0.02
C GLY A 463 -32.20 -10.00 -1.39
N ILE A 464 -33.48 -10.14 -1.75
CA ILE A 464 -33.90 -10.50 -3.10
C ILE A 464 -34.37 -9.21 -3.80
N LYS A 465 -33.94 -8.99 -5.05
CA LYS A 465 -34.43 -7.86 -5.86
C LYS A 465 -35.95 -7.94 -5.97
N SER A 466 -36.65 -6.83 -5.75
CA SER A 466 -38.11 -6.73 -5.90
C SER A 466 -38.46 -5.81 -7.08
N THR A 467 -39.39 -6.26 -7.93
CA THR A 467 -39.85 -5.51 -9.10
C THR A 467 -41.38 -5.49 -9.14
N LEU A 468 -41.99 -4.30 -9.25
CA LEU A 468 -43.43 -4.14 -9.42
C LEU A 468 -43.80 -4.09 -10.92
N LYS A 469 -44.89 -4.76 -11.30
CA LYS A 469 -45.48 -4.74 -12.64
C LYS A 469 -46.97 -4.44 -12.53
N THR A 470 -47.47 -3.54 -13.38
CA THR A 470 -48.88 -3.09 -13.37
C THR A 470 -49.59 -3.31 -14.72
N ALA A 471 -48.92 -3.97 -15.66
CA ALA A 471 -49.41 -4.23 -17.00
C ALA A 471 -48.86 -5.56 -17.53
N ASN A 472 -49.47 -6.06 -18.62
CA ASN A 472 -49.01 -7.26 -19.31
C ASN A 472 -47.54 -7.12 -19.73
N THR A 473 -46.75 -8.16 -19.55
CA THR A 473 -45.31 -8.07 -19.81
C THR A 473 -44.67 -9.41 -20.14
N VAL A 474 -43.50 -9.36 -20.78
CA VAL A 474 -42.58 -10.50 -20.86
C VAL A 474 -41.46 -10.20 -19.87
N LEU A 475 -41.26 -11.08 -18.89
CA LEU A 475 -40.21 -10.90 -17.88
C LEU A 475 -38.83 -11.02 -18.54
N HIS A 476 -37.97 -10.07 -18.23
CA HIS A 476 -36.58 -10.11 -18.61
C HIS A 476 -35.78 -10.91 -17.56
N PRO A 477 -34.66 -11.58 -17.90
CA PRO A 477 -33.79 -12.21 -16.89
C PRO A 477 -33.35 -11.26 -15.76
N LEU A 478 -33.26 -9.96 -16.05
CA LEU A 478 -32.95 -8.92 -15.06
C LEU A 478 -34.09 -8.67 -14.06
N ASP A 479 -35.32 -9.12 -14.31
CA ASP A 479 -36.45 -9.05 -13.38
C ASP A 479 -36.44 -10.19 -12.34
N ALA A 480 -35.47 -11.11 -12.40
CA ALA A 480 -35.38 -12.25 -11.47
C ALA A 480 -35.26 -11.82 -10.00
N GLY A 481 -35.74 -12.69 -9.11
CA GLY A 481 -36.02 -12.35 -7.72
C GLY A 481 -37.53 -12.29 -7.46
N LEU A 482 -37.97 -11.32 -6.66
CA LEU A 482 -39.38 -11.09 -6.33
C LEU A 482 -40.02 -10.20 -7.41
N VAL A 483 -41.10 -10.66 -8.04
CA VAL A 483 -41.88 -9.89 -9.01
C VAL A 483 -43.31 -9.78 -8.52
N THR A 484 -43.70 -8.58 -8.11
CA THR A 484 -45.05 -8.30 -7.65
C THR A 484 -45.88 -7.74 -8.80
N PHE A 485 -47.04 -8.31 -9.04
CA PHE A 485 -48.04 -7.78 -9.96
C PHE A 485 -49.17 -7.14 -9.15
N ASP A 486 -49.50 -5.90 -9.47
CA ASP A 486 -50.60 -5.17 -8.85
C ASP A 486 -51.43 -4.46 -9.92
N ALA A 487 -52.63 -4.97 -10.17
CA ALA A 487 -53.59 -4.38 -11.08
C ALA A 487 -55.03 -4.75 -10.71
N ALA A 488 -55.96 -3.87 -11.10
CA ALA A 488 -57.39 -4.07 -10.93
C ALA A 488 -58.02 -4.98 -12.01
N SER A 489 -57.30 -5.22 -13.11
CA SER A 489 -57.73 -6.06 -14.23
C SER A 489 -56.80 -7.26 -14.40
N ALA A 490 -57.31 -8.34 -14.99
CA ALA A 490 -56.52 -9.54 -15.22
C ALA A 490 -55.25 -9.23 -16.04
N LEU A 491 -54.11 -9.76 -15.60
CA LEU A 491 -52.82 -9.56 -16.26
C LEU A 491 -52.28 -10.87 -16.82
N VAL A 492 -51.39 -10.74 -17.82
CA VAL A 492 -50.60 -11.83 -18.36
C VAL A 492 -49.13 -11.46 -18.26
N CYS A 493 -48.35 -12.33 -17.62
CA CYS A 493 -46.90 -12.29 -17.71
C CYS A 493 -46.37 -13.52 -18.44
N THR A 494 -45.32 -13.34 -19.23
CA THR A 494 -44.64 -14.45 -19.92
C THR A 494 -43.20 -14.53 -19.42
N LEU A 495 -42.76 -15.71 -18.98
CA LEU A 495 -41.38 -15.96 -18.57
C LEU A 495 -40.42 -15.84 -19.77
N PRO A 496 -39.14 -15.51 -19.56
CA PRO A 496 -38.17 -15.54 -20.66
C PRO A 496 -37.98 -16.98 -21.18
N ALA A 497 -37.53 -17.11 -22.42
CA ALA A 497 -37.12 -18.41 -22.94
C ALA A 497 -35.82 -18.84 -22.25
N ILE A 498 -35.81 -19.99 -21.59
CA ILE A 498 -34.60 -20.59 -21.01
C ILE A 498 -33.62 -20.90 -22.15
N THR A 499 -32.40 -20.42 -22.02
CA THR A 499 -31.25 -20.79 -22.85
C THR A 499 -30.20 -21.46 -21.97
N ASN A 500 -29.45 -22.41 -22.54
CA ASN A 500 -28.32 -23.07 -21.87
C ASN A 500 -27.21 -23.38 -22.89
N SER A 501 -26.86 -22.40 -23.71
CA SER A 501 -25.87 -22.56 -24.78
C SER A 501 -24.44 -22.25 -24.34
N SER A 502 -24.27 -21.48 -23.25
CA SER A 502 -22.99 -21.13 -22.63
C SER A 502 -23.22 -20.60 -21.22
N ASP A 503 -22.18 -20.53 -20.38
CA ASP A 503 -22.27 -19.95 -19.04
C ASP A 503 -22.75 -18.48 -19.06
N ALA A 504 -22.34 -17.70 -20.07
CA ALA A 504 -22.70 -16.29 -20.21
C ALA A 504 -24.17 -16.05 -20.60
N THR A 505 -24.83 -17.06 -21.16
CA THR A 505 -26.20 -16.98 -21.67
C THR A 505 -27.14 -17.99 -21.01
N SER A 506 -26.66 -18.77 -20.07
CA SER A 506 -27.48 -19.77 -19.37
C SER A 506 -28.43 -19.06 -18.41
N LEU A 507 -29.71 -19.46 -18.47
CA LEU A 507 -30.69 -19.07 -17.47
C LEU A 507 -30.94 -20.18 -16.45
N VAL A 508 -30.28 -21.34 -16.56
CA VAL A 508 -30.49 -22.47 -15.65
C VAL A 508 -30.14 -22.05 -14.22
N GLY A 509 -31.03 -22.34 -13.27
CA GLY A 509 -30.93 -21.91 -11.87
C GLY A 509 -31.54 -20.53 -11.58
N LEU A 510 -31.92 -19.75 -12.60
CA LEU A 510 -32.57 -18.45 -12.40
C LEU A 510 -33.98 -18.62 -11.83
N ALA A 511 -34.25 -17.93 -10.73
CA ALA A 511 -35.53 -18.01 -10.01
C ALA A 511 -36.35 -16.72 -10.12
N PHE A 512 -37.66 -16.87 -10.32
CA PHE A 512 -38.66 -15.81 -10.15
C PHE A 512 -39.65 -16.23 -9.08
N HIS A 513 -39.82 -15.39 -8.06
CA HIS A 513 -40.90 -15.48 -7.09
C HIS A 513 -41.96 -14.45 -7.50
N ILE A 514 -43.01 -14.92 -8.15
CA ILE A 514 -44.08 -14.08 -8.70
C ILE A 514 -45.21 -14.00 -7.68
N VAL A 515 -45.60 -12.79 -7.30
CA VAL A 515 -46.71 -12.54 -6.37
C VAL A 515 -47.80 -11.76 -7.08
N ASN A 516 -49.05 -12.24 -7.02
CA ASN A 516 -50.21 -11.48 -7.46
C ASN A 516 -50.78 -10.69 -6.27
N ALA A 517 -50.38 -9.43 -6.12
CA ALA A 517 -50.88 -8.52 -5.10
C ALA A 517 -52.10 -7.70 -5.56
N GLY A 518 -52.51 -7.85 -6.83
CA GLY A 518 -53.67 -7.17 -7.40
C GLY A 518 -55.02 -7.76 -6.96
N SER A 519 -56.11 -7.27 -7.56
CA SER A 519 -57.48 -7.73 -7.25
C SER A 519 -58.07 -8.67 -8.30
N ALA A 520 -57.30 -9.03 -9.32
CA ALA A 520 -57.72 -9.89 -10.44
C ALA A 520 -56.67 -10.96 -10.74
N ASP A 521 -57.03 -11.96 -11.54
CA ASP A 521 -56.15 -13.10 -11.86
C ASP A 521 -54.91 -12.68 -12.68
N LEU A 522 -53.77 -13.29 -12.37
CA LEU A 522 -52.53 -13.19 -13.12
C LEU A 522 -52.25 -14.51 -13.84
N THR A 523 -52.15 -14.48 -15.16
CA THR A 523 -51.71 -15.64 -15.94
C THR A 523 -50.20 -15.56 -16.19
N VAL A 524 -49.45 -16.55 -15.70
CA VAL A 524 -48.01 -16.73 -15.93
C VAL A 524 -47.80 -17.78 -17.02
N ASN A 525 -47.33 -17.35 -18.19
CA ASN A 525 -47.03 -18.22 -19.32
C ASN A 525 -45.53 -18.52 -19.45
N THR A 526 -45.18 -19.68 -20.00
CA THR A 526 -43.84 -19.93 -20.55
C THR A 526 -43.70 -19.30 -21.94
N ASN A 527 -42.47 -19.07 -22.39
CA ASN A 527 -42.21 -18.65 -23.76
C ASN A 527 -42.03 -19.86 -24.69
N GLY A 528 -42.71 -19.84 -25.84
CA GLY A 528 -42.57 -20.86 -26.88
C GLY A 528 -43.03 -22.25 -26.42
N THR A 529 -42.20 -23.27 -26.67
CA THR A 529 -42.50 -24.69 -26.40
C THR A 529 -42.06 -25.16 -25.01
N GLN A 530 -41.54 -24.27 -24.16
CA GLN A 530 -41.06 -24.64 -22.83
C GLN A 530 -42.24 -24.97 -21.93
N LEU A 531 -42.08 -26.00 -21.10
CA LEU A 531 -43.15 -26.52 -20.27
C LEU A 531 -42.87 -26.24 -18.80
N PHE A 532 -43.94 -26.16 -18.01
CA PHE A 532 -43.84 -26.22 -16.57
C PHE A 532 -43.74 -27.68 -16.09
N ASN A 533 -42.76 -27.97 -15.24
CA ASN A 533 -42.54 -29.29 -14.62
C ASN A 533 -42.49 -30.47 -15.62
N LYS A 534 -42.12 -30.20 -16.89
CA LYS A 534 -42.14 -31.16 -18.02
C LYS A 534 -43.51 -31.79 -18.31
N ILE A 535 -44.59 -31.18 -17.83
CA ILE A 535 -45.95 -31.69 -18.08
C ILE A 535 -46.36 -31.28 -19.49
N SER A 536 -46.63 -32.25 -20.35
CA SER A 536 -47.03 -32.02 -21.74
C SER A 536 -48.19 -31.02 -21.84
N GLY A 537 -48.03 -30.01 -22.68
CA GLY A 537 -49.04 -28.96 -22.91
C GLY A 537 -49.19 -27.94 -21.77
N LYS A 538 -48.46 -28.08 -20.66
CA LYS A 538 -48.55 -27.14 -19.55
C LYS A 538 -47.62 -25.94 -19.75
N THR A 539 -48.14 -24.90 -20.41
CA THR A 539 -47.42 -23.64 -20.69
C THR A 539 -47.92 -22.45 -19.88
N GLY A 540 -48.90 -22.63 -18.98
CA GLY A 540 -49.49 -21.55 -18.20
C GLY A 540 -49.85 -21.95 -16.77
N TYR A 541 -49.80 -20.98 -15.86
CA TYR A 541 -50.38 -21.00 -14.51
C TYR A 541 -51.26 -19.76 -14.33
N THR A 542 -52.42 -19.91 -13.71
CA THR A 542 -53.23 -18.77 -13.25
C THR A 542 -53.07 -18.64 -11.75
N LEU A 543 -52.74 -17.43 -11.29
CA LEU A 543 -52.62 -17.06 -9.88
C LEU A 543 -53.77 -16.13 -9.53
N ASN A 544 -54.61 -16.53 -8.58
CA ASN A 544 -55.65 -15.67 -8.04
C ASN A 544 -55.03 -14.51 -7.24
N ALA A 545 -55.84 -13.49 -6.94
CA ALA A 545 -55.43 -12.41 -6.04
C ALA A 545 -54.91 -12.97 -4.70
N GLY A 546 -53.73 -12.52 -4.26
CA GLY A 546 -53.06 -12.97 -3.05
C GLY A 546 -52.20 -14.24 -3.20
N GLU A 547 -52.18 -14.89 -4.36
CA GLU A 547 -51.36 -16.09 -4.59
C GLU A 547 -49.94 -15.77 -5.07
N SER A 548 -49.04 -16.74 -4.89
CA SER A 548 -47.66 -16.64 -5.39
C SER A 548 -47.15 -17.91 -6.04
N LEU A 549 -46.15 -17.76 -6.90
CA LEU A 549 -45.53 -18.82 -7.67
C LEU A 549 -44.02 -18.64 -7.70
N LEU A 550 -43.29 -19.62 -7.18
CA LEU A 550 -41.87 -19.74 -7.41
C LEU A 550 -41.62 -20.56 -8.67
N VAL A 551 -40.93 -20.01 -9.65
CA VAL A 551 -40.46 -20.73 -10.83
C VAL A 551 -38.94 -20.64 -10.93
N VAL A 552 -38.30 -21.78 -11.23
CA VAL A 552 -36.85 -21.88 -11.40
C VAL A 552 -36.57 -22.49 -12.77
N ALA A 553 -35.73 -21.85 -13.57
CA ALA A 553 -35.29 -22.41 -14.85
C ALA A 553 -34.43 -23.65 -14.58
N ALA A 554 -34.77 -24.76 -15.23
CA ALA A 554 -34.15 -26.04 -14.96
C ALA A 554 -33.79 -26.78 -16.25
N GLU A 555 -32.78 -27.63 -16.14
CA GLU A 555 -32.35 -28.56 -17.19
C GLU A 555 -32.60 -30.00 -16.72
N GLY A 556 -33.22 -30.79 -17.60
CA GLY A 556 -33.49 -32.20 -17.38
C GLY A 556 -32.50 -33.12 -18.07
N ALA A 557 -32.67 -34.43 -17.88
CA ALA A 557 -31.98 -35.44 -18.68
C ALA A 557 -32.12 -35.14 -20.18
N GLY A 558 -31.02 -35.30 -20.93
CA GLY A 558 -30.96 -34.98 -22.36
C GLY A 558 -31.02 -33.49 -22.69
N SER A 559 -30.62 -32.62 -21.76
CA SER A 559 -30.58 -31.16 -21.93
C SER A 559 -31.93 -30.50 -22.25
N THR A 560 -33.03 -31.12 -21.81
CA THR A 560 -34.37 -30.54 -22.00
C THR A 560 -34.59 -29.40 -21.02
N LEU A 561 -34.86 -28.20 -21.51
CA LEU A 561 -35.10 -27.00 -20.70
C LEU A 561 -36.58 -26.86 -20.33
N PHE A 562 -36.85 -26.55 -19.06
CA PHE A 562 -38.21 -26.42 -18.53
C PHE A 562 -38.23 -25.50 -17.30
N TRP A 563 -39.41 -24.96 -16.96
CA TRP A 563 -39.60 -24.19 -15.75
C TRP A 563 -40.08 -25.10 -14.61
N ALA A 564 -39.28 -25.27 -13.56
CA ALA A 564 -39.70 -25.94 -12.34
C ALA A 564 -40.60 -24.99 -11.54
N ALA A 565 -41.89 -25.32 -11.41
CA ALA A 565 -42.91 -24.46 -10.81
C ALA A 565 -43.40 -25.02 -9.47
N PHE A 566 -43.35 -24.16 -8.45
CA PHE A 566 -43.76 -24.42 -7.08
C PHE A 566 -44.83 -23.38 -6.67
N PRO A 567 -46.12 -23.65 -6.96
CA PRO A 567 -47.19 -22.75 -6.55
C PRO A 567 -47.34 -22.77 -5.03
N SER A 568 -47.43 -21.60 -4.40
CA SER A 568 -47.85 -21.50 -3.00
C SER A 568 -49.32 -21.11 -2.95
N VAL A 569 -50.14 -21.90 -2.28
CA VAL A 569 -51.52 -21.54 -1.99
C VAL A 569 -51.50 -20.47 -0.90
N GLY A 570 -52.10 -19.31 -1.15
CA GLY A 570 -52.16 -18.23 -0.15
C GLY A 570 -52.77 -18.73 1.16
N VAL A 571 -52.10 -18.49 2.29
CA VAL A 571 -52.74 -18.56 3.60
C VAL A 571 -53.56 -17.28 3.72
N VAL A 572 -54.88 -17.42 3.68
CA VAL A 572 -55.84 -16.32 3.90
C VAL A 572 -55.67 -15.74 5.31
#